data_AF-A0A968TUV5-F1
#
_entry.id   AF-A0A968TUV5-F1
#
_cell.length_a   1.000
_cell.length_b   1.000
_cell.length_c   1.000
_cell.angle_alpha   90.00
_cell.angle_beta   90.00
_cell.angle_gamma   90.00
#
_symmetry.space_group_name_H-M   'P 1'
#
loop_
_entity.id
_entity.type
_entity.pdbx_description
1 polymer ?
#
loop_
_entity_poly.entity_id
_entity_poly.type
_entity_poly.pdbx_seq_one_letter_code
_entity_poly.pdbx_strand_id
1 'polypeptide(L)'
;MNYPWLIRFVARLTVLLGAGSGAALAQWQVAFPAYQAGFPFAFSTMNDSSLVNGSSVAIADLNGDTVPELVVGTKNGRVMAYRTNGTRLWVYPSTGNLGMGIESKPAIADIDLDGFPEVVVSVGSTLQTNQDGRLLVLSHTGSLQCEFLPNMTTTAFRDGIYASPALAELDSTNPGLEIAVGGWDGRFRVLRSNCTVIWERHLRDSIWSSAAIGDLDRNGQLDIVVGSDSHLEGPPFNTLDGGILRNFKADGSSEQAGFPVQFNEVLYSSPALGDINGDGFLDIVIGTGRCWDVPACAVPPGNTHAGRRVPSGAGSPGQPPLRLAGRHPWALRVRLPGSRRSRRRWRSRSDRRDDRQIEQQRPGRSPARQRHLHAGLAGDSHRPRRLRGHRQPWNPGITGRGRSHR
;
A
#
# COMPACT_ATOMS: atom_id res chain seq x y z
N MET A 1 0.63 -13.34 -41.86
CA MET A 1 -0.68 -13.56 -41.18
C MET A 1 -0.88 -12.43 -40.19
N ASN A 2 -2.07 -11.81 -40.15
CA ASN A 2 -2.35 -10.66 -39.29
C ASN A 2 -2.77 -11.14 -37.89
N TYR A 3 -2.23 -10.51 -36.83
CA TYR A 3 -2.66 -10.76 -35.45
C TYR A 3 -3.58 -9.61 -34.99
N PRO A 4 -4.86 -9.87 -34.65
CA PRO A 4 -5.88 -8.82 -34.48
C PRO A 4 -5.98 -8.20 -33.07
N TRP A 5 -5.10 -8.56 -32.12
CA TRP A 5 -5.29 -8.28 -30.69
C TRP A 5 -4.77 -6.93 -30.17
N LEU A 6 -4.63 -5.92 -31.03
CA LEU A 6 -4.42 -4.55 -30.55
C LEU A 6 -5.78 -3.98 -30.10
N ILE A 7 -6.13 -4.18 -28.82
CA ILE A 7 -7.29 -3.53 -28.19
C ILE A 7 -7.05 -2.02 -28.17
N ARG A 8 -7.53 -1.33 -29.21
CA ARG A 8 -7.67 0.12 -29.19
C ARG A 8 -8.82 0.46 -28.24
N PHE A 9 -8.51 0.94 -27.05
CA PHE A 9 -9.48 1.64 -26.20
C PHE A 9 -9.89 2.96 -26.86
N VAL A 10 -10.80 2.88 -27.83
CA VAL A 10 -11.53 4.05 -28.33
C VAL A 10 -12.70 4.28 -27.39
N ALA A 11 -12.45 5.02 -26.31
CA ALA A 11 -13.51 5.51 -25.44
C ALA A 11 -14.37 6.55 -26.19
N ARG A 12 -15.35 6.08 -26.97
CA ARG A 12 -16.37 6.95 -27.58
C ARG A 12 -17.37 7.40 -26.51
N LEU A 13 -17.02 8.44 -25.77
CA LEU A 13 -17.99 9.17 -24.96
C LEU A 13 -19.02 9.83 -25.89
N THR A 14 -20.16 9.17 -26.09
CA THR A 14 -21.26 9.67 -26.92
C THR A 14 -22.26 10.36 -26.00
N VAL A 15 -22.13 11.68 -25.82
CA VAL A 15 -23.13 12.48 -25.11
C VAL A 15 -24.24 12.86 -26.09
N LEU A 16 -25.35 12.10 -26.05
CA LEU A 16 -26.60 12.52 -26.69
C LEU A 16 -27.28 13.58 -25.83
N LEU A 17 -27.02 14.86 -26.13
CA LEU A 17 -27.86 15.95 -25.62
C LEU A 17 -29.17 15.96 -26.40
N GLY A 18 -30.28 15.83 -25.69
CA GLY A 18 -31.62 15.76 -26.28
C GLY A 18 -32.15 17.12 -26.73
N ALA A 19 -32.74 17.13 -27.93
CA ALA A 19 -33.63 18.14 -28.51
C ALA A 19 -33.06 19.55 -28.79
N GLY A 20 -33.22 20.00 -30.04
CA GLY A 20 -32.94 21.38 -30.47
C GLY A 20 -32.05 21.43 -31.72
N SER A 21 -32.67 21.65 -32.87
CA SER A 21 -32.03 21.81 -34.19
C SER A 21 -30.70 22.58 -34.19
N GLY A 22 -29.59 21.90 -34.50
CA GLY A 22 -28.28 22.53 -34.73
C GLY A 22 -27.09 21.99 -33.92
N ALA A 23 -27.03 20.68 -33.64
CA ALA A 23 -25.87 20.09 -32.96
C ALA A 23 -24.63 20.01 -33.88
N ALA A 24 -23.73 20.97 -33.77
CA ALA A 24 -22.38 20.85 -34.33
C ALA A 24 -21.63 19.72 -33.60
N LEU A 25 -21.09 18.75 -34.34
CA LEU A 25 -20.31 17.65 -33.79
C LEU A 25 -18.93 18.14 -33.34
N ALA A 26 -18.83 18.63 -32.10
CA ALA A 26 -17.56 18.90 -31.45
C ALA A 26 -16.83 17.58 -31.15
N GLN A 27 -16.02 17.11 -32.12
CA GLN A 27 -15.11 15.99 -31.91
C GLN A 27 -13.97 16.42 -30.98
N TRP A 28 -14.11 16.13 -29.69
CA TRP A 28 -12.99 16.19 -28.76
C TRP A 28 -12.02 15.04 -29.06
N GLN A 29 -11.02 15.30 -29.90
CA GLN A 29 -9.83 14.45 -29.95
C GLN A 29 -9.09 14.60 -28.63
N VAL A 30 -9.29 13.63 -27.73
CA VAL A 30 -8.41 13.45 -26.57
C VAL A 30 -7.05 13.00 -27.10
N ALA A 31 -6.14 13.96 -27.25
CA ALA A 31 -4.74 13.67 -27.51
C ALA A 31 -4.15 13.04 -26.25
N PHE A 32 -3.99 11.71 -26.25
CA PHE A 32 -3.21 11.03 -25.23
C PHE A 32 -1.76 11.53 -25.27
N PRO A 33 -1.08 11.68 -24.11
CA PRO A 33 0.34 11.98 -24.11
C PRO A 33 1.10 10.89 -24.88
N ALA A 34 2.18 11.29 -25.55
CA ALA A 34 3.06 10.34 -26.23
C ALA A 34 3.61 9.31 -25.22
N TYR A 35 3.71 8.05 -25.65
CA TYR A 35 4.39 7.03 -24.86
C TYR A 35 5.85 7.41 -24.62
N GLN A 36 6.36 7.05 -23.44
CA GLN A 36 7.80 7.14 -23.17
C GLN A 36 8.59 6.27 -24.15
N ALA A 37 9.85 6.64 -24.42
CA ALA A 37 10.70 5.88 -25.32
C ALA A 37 10.84 4.42 -24.85
N GLY A 38 10.54 3.46 -25.73
CA GLY A 38 10.47 2.04 -25.39
C GLY A 38 9.06 1.51 -25.09
N PHE A 39 8.03 2.37 -24.98
CA PHE A 39 6.64 1.95 -24.78
C PHE A 39 5.72 2.19 -25.99
N PRO A 40 4.66 1.39 -26.17
CA PRO A 40 4.37 0.15 -25.44
C PRO A 40 5.33 -0.98 -25.85
N PHE A 41 5.93 -1.64 -24.86
CA PHE A 41 6.69 -2.88 -25.08
C PHE A 41 5.78 -4.07 -24.80
N ALA A 42 5.76 -5.04 -25.72
CA ALA A 42 5.15 -6.34 -25.50
C ALA A 42 6.23 -7.35 -25.12
N PHE A 43 6.01 -8.11 -24.05
CA PHE A 43 6.94 -9.15 -23.59
C PHE A 43 7.03 -10.29 -24.63
N SER A 44 7.96 -10.16 -25.57
CA SER A 44 8.11 -11.04 -26.74
C SER A 44 8.41 -12.52 -26.42
N THR A 45 8.66 -12.85 -25.15
CA THR A 45 8.93 -14.21 -24.67
C THR A 45 7.87 -14.74 -23.69
N MET A 46 6.74 -14.05 -23.50
CA MET A 46 5.62 -14.60 -22.72
C MET A 46 4.78 -15.55 -23.57
N ASN A 47 4.72 -16.81 -23.15
CA ASN A 47 3.66 -17.74 -23.54
C ASN A 47 2.46 -17.59 -22.58
N ASP A 48 1.31 -18.20 -22.90
CA ASP A 48 0.06 -18.04 -22.12
C ASP A 48 0.18 -18.40 -20.62
N SER A 49 1.17 -19.22 -20.23
CA SER A 49 1.44 -19.54 -18.82
C SER A 49 2.28 -18.49 -18.09
N SER A 50 3.03 -17.64 -18.79
CA SER A 50 3.86 -16.57 -18.20
C SER A 50 3.27 -15.16 -18.31
N LEU A 51 1.99 -15.05 -18.70
CA LEU A 51 1.24 -13.79 -18.66
C LEU A 51 1.17 -13.22 -17.24
N VAL A 52 1.19 -11.89 -17.13
CA VAL A 52 0.78 -11.16 -15.92
C VAL A 52 -0.74 -11.26 -15.79
N ASN A 53 -1.22 -11.73 -14.64
CA ASN A 53 -2.64 -11.80 -14.31
C ASN A 53 -2.80 -11.58 -12.80
N GLY A 54 -3.75 -10.74 -12.38
CA GLY A 54 -3.91 -10.26 -11.01
C GLY A 54 -2.81 -9.27 -10.54
N SER A 55 -1.53 -9.62 -10.71
CA SER A 55 -0.41 -8.82 -10.20
C SER A 55 -0.41 -7.39 -10.73
N SER A 56 -0.24 -6.44 -9.80
CA SER A 56 0.02 -5.03 -10.12
C SER A 56 1.52 -4.75 -10.18
N VAL A 57 1.93 -3.81 -11.03
CA VAL A 57 3.33 -3.39 -11.14
C VAL A 57 3.75 -2.59 -9.89
N ALA A 58 4.95 -2.87 -9.39
CA ALA A 58 5.67 -2.06 -8.42
C ALA A 58 6.83 -1.32 -9.11
N ILE A 59 7.24 -0.17 -8.56
CA ILE A 59 8.24 0.72 -9.17
C ILE A 59 9.20 1.20 -8.08
N ALA A 60 10.50 0.98 -8.27
CA ALA A 60 11.58 1.37 -7.35
C ALA A 60 12.94 1.37 -8.08
N ASP A 61 13.89 2.19 -7.63
CA ASP A 61 15.29 2.07 -8.04
C ASP A 61 15.92 0.83 -7.37
N LEU A 62 16.22 -0.22 -8.16
CA LEU A 62 16.78 -1.47 -7.64
C LEU A 62 18.31 -1.52 -7.75
N ASN A 63 18.95 -0.50 -8.32
CA ASN A 63 20.36 -0.59 -8.70
C ASN A 63 21.22 0.61 -8.22
N GLY A 64 20.58 1.66 -7.70
CA GLY A 64 21.20 2.88 -7.19
C GLY A 64 21.51 3.93 -8.25
N ASP A 65 21.04 3.78 -9.49
CA ASP A 65 21.31 4.71 -10.61
C ASP A 65 20.33 5.90 -10.70
N THR A 66 19.37 6.00 -9.77
CA THR A 66 18.28 7.00 -9.69
C THR A 66 17.19 6.88 -10.75
N VAL A 67 17.24 5.88 -11.64
CA VAL A 67 16.16 5.53 -12.57
C VAL A 67 15.43 4.30 -12.03
N PRO A 68 14.12 4.36 -11.79
CA PRO A 68 13.42 3.21 -11.22
C PRO A 68 13.19 2.09 -12.23
N GLU A 69 13.26 0.85 -11.75
CA GLU A 69 12.79 -0.36 -12.41
C GLU A 69 11.29 -0.61 -12.15
N LEU A 70 10.72 -1.49 -12.98
CA LEU A 70 9.38 -2.06 -12.88
C LEU A 70 9.48 -3.52 -12.43
N VAL A 71 8.69 -3.92 -11.44
CA VAL A 71 8.62 -5.31 -10.95
C VAL A 71 7.19 -5.84 -11.00
N VAL A 72 7.02 -7.08 -11.44
CA VAL A 72 5.70 -7.72 -11.61
C VAL A 72 5.74 -9.25 -11.43
N GLY A 73 4.64 -9.82 -10.94
CA GLY A 73 4.41 -11.26 -10.85
C GLY A 73 3.67 -11.85 -12.07
N THR A 74 3.87 -13.14 -12.35
CA THR A 74 3.20 -13.86 -13.45
C THR A 74 2.34 -15.04 -12.98
N LYS A 75 1.43 -15.48 -13.86
CA LYS A 75 0.49 -16.60 -13.63
C LYS A 75 1.17 -17.96 -13.35
N ASN A 76 2.41 -18.18 -13.77
CA ASN A 76 3.19 -19.38 -13.45
C ASN A 76 4.15 -19.21 -12.27
N GLY A 77 4.18 -18.05 -11.61
CA GLY A 77 5.08 -17.83 -10.49
C GLY A 77 6.48 -17.51 -10.93
N ARG A 78 6.62 -16.43 -11.71
CA ARG A 78 7.88 -15.71 -11.86
C ARG A 78 7.70 -14.29 -11.37
N VAL A 79 8.71 -13.77 -10.69
CA VAL A 79 8.91 -12.34 -10.46
C VAL A 79 9.84 -11.85 -11.55
N MET A 80 9.50 -10.76 -12.22
CA MET A 80 10.30 -10.19 -13.30
C MET A 80 10.56 -8.72 -13.03
N ALA A 81 11.83 -8.30 -13.11
CA ALA A 81 12.23 -6.89 -13.07
C ALA A 81 12.64 -6.41 -14.46
N TYR A 82 12.24 -5.19 -14.81
CA TYR A 82 12.52 -4.54 -16.08
C TYR A 82 12.93 -3.09 -15.86
N ARG A 83 13.91 -2.61 -16.62
CA ARG A 83 14.19 -1.17 -16.71
C ARG A 83 13.05 -0.44 -17.41
N THR A 84 12.97 0.87 -17.22
CA THR A 84 12.03 1.76 -17.94
C THR A 84 12.13 1.69 -19.47
N ASN A 85 13.24 1.23 -20.04
CA ASN A 85 13.38 1.01 -21.49
C ASN A 85 12.85 -0.37 -21.98
N GLY A 86 12.22 -1.17 -21.11
CA GLY A 86 11.70 -2.50 -21.43
C GLY A 86 12.74 -3.64 -21.40
N THR A 87 14.03 -3.34 -21.16
CA THR A 87 15.03 -4.41 -21.00
C THR A 87 14.83 -5.12 -19.66
N ARG A 88 14.82 -6.46 -19.66
CA ARG A 88 14.75 -7.25 -18.43
C ARG A 88 16.03 -7.06 -17.61
N LEU A 89 15.88 -6.69 -16.34
CA LEU A 89 16.98 -6.63 -15.39
C LEU A 89 17.28 -8.04 -14.87
N TRP A 90 16.29 -8.72 -14.27
CA TRP A 90 16.40 -10.09 -13.79
C TRP A 90 15.04 -10.82 -13.82
N VAL A 91 15.06 -12.13 -13.53
CA VAL A 91 13.86 -12.96 -13.34
C VAL A 91 14.12 -14.01 -12.26
N TYR A 92 13.15 -14.17 -11.37
CA TYR A 92 13.14 -15.21 -10.35
C TYR A 92 11.91 -16.13 -10.53
N PRO A 93 12.05 -17.47 -10.42
CA PRO A 93 13.31 -18.21 -10.48
C PRO A 93 14.01 -18.01 -11.84
N SER A 94 15.34 -18.09 -11.86
CA SER A 94 16.13 -17.89 -13.08
C SER A 94 15.91 -18.99 -14.14
N THR A 95 15.52 -20.19 -13.71
CA THR A 95 15.10 -21.33 -14.53
C THR A 95 13.78 -21.90 -14.02
N GLY A 96 12.99 -22.55 -14.87
CA GLY A 96 11.68 -23.07 -14.47
C GLY A 96 10.68 -21.97 -14.06
N ASN A 97 9.82 -22.27 -13.10
CA ASN A 97 8.88 -21.34 -12.45
C ASN A 97 8.33 -22.02 -11.18
N LEU A 98 7.61 -21.30 -10.31
CA LEU A 98 7.08 -21.85 -9.05
C LEU A 98 5.85 -22.76 -9.23
N GLY A 99 5.33 -22.92 -10.46
CA GLY A 99 4.10 -23.66 -10.74
C GLY A 99 2.81 -22.95 -10.31
N MET A 100 2.93 -21.83 -9.58
CA MET A 100 1.86 -21.14 -8.87
C MET A 100 1.93 -19.64 -9.12
N GLY A 101 0.79 -19.03 -9.48
CA GLY A 101 0.71 -17.64 -9.85
C GLY A 101 0.97 -16.67 -8.69
N ILE A 102 1.37 -15.47 -9.07
CA ILE A 102 1.54 -14.33 -8.17
C ILE A 102 0.48 -13.30 -8.59
N GLU A 103 -0.62 -13.20 -7.84
CA GLU A 103 -1.66 -12.18 -8.06
C GLU A 103 -1.45 -10.94 -7.18
N SER A 104 -0.53 -10.99 -6.22
CA SER A 104 -0.17 -9.86 -5.36
C SER A 104 0.54 -8.73 -6.12
N LYS A 105 0.47 -7.52 -5.56
CA LYS A 105 1.39 -6.43 -5.90
C LYS A 105 2.69 -6.65 -5.11
N PRO A 106 3.88 -6.60 -5.76
CA PRO A 106 5.14 -6.59 -5.01
C PRO A 106 5.24 -5.36 -4.10
N ALA A 107 5.77 -5.55 -2.91
CA ALA A 107 6.23 -4.45 -2.06
C ALA A 107 7.74 -4.32 -2.19
N ILE A 108 8.25 -3.08 -2.23
CA ILE A 108 9.67 -2.81 -2.46
C ILE A 108 10.14 -1.73 -1.50
N ALA A 109 11.13 -2.06 -0.67
CA ALA A 109 11.83 -1.17 0.25
C ALA A 109 13.13 -1.85 0.70
N ASP A 110 14.09 -1.09 1.21
CA ASP A 110 15.21 -1.60 2.00
C ASP A 110 14.65 -2.08 3.35
N ILE A 111 14.51 -3.39 3.53
CA ILE A 111 13.83 -3.97 4.71
C ILE A 111 14.79 -4.52 5.76
N ASP A 112 16.05 -4.76 5.41
CA ASP A 112 17.11 -5.20 6.33
C ASP A 112 18.20 -4.14 6.61
N LEU A 113 18.08 -2.97 5.99
CA LEU A 113 18.92 -1.78 6.16
C LEU A 113 20.35 -1.95 5.61
N ASP A 114 20.53 -2.78 4.56
CA ASP A 114 21.81 -2.93 3.85
C ASP A 114 22.12 -1.79 2.86
N GLY A 115 21.11 -0.97 2.53
CA GLY A 115 21.21 0.16 1.60
C GLY A 115 20.67 -0.11 0.19
N PHE A 116 20.21 -1.33 -0.10
CA PHE A 116 19.50 -1.70 -1.33
C PHE A 116 18.08 -2.18 -1.01
N PRO A 117 17.11 -2.08 -1.95
CA PRO A 117 15.74 -2.49 -1.67
C PRO A 117 15.42 -3.93 -2.09
N GLU A 118 14.80 -4.65 -1.16
CA GLU A 118 14.19 -5.96 -1.37
C GLU A 118 12.88 -5.88 -2.15
N VAL A 119 12.61 -6.92 -2.92
CA VAL A 119 11.31 -7.20 -3.52
C VAL A 119 10.61 -8.29 -2.72
N VAL A 120 9.53 -7.92 -2.03
CA VAL A 120 8.67 -8.85 -1.29
C VAL A 120 7.42 -9.18 -2.11
N VAL A 121 7.17 -10.47 -2.35
CA VAL A 121 5.96 -10.95 -3.06
C VAL A 121 5.28 -12.09 -2.31
N SER A 122 3.95 -12.13 -2.39
CA SER A 122 3.13 -13.25 -1.93
C SER A 122 2.60 -14.05 -3.13
N VAL A 123 2.64 -15.38 -3.02
CA VAL A 123 2.28 -16.33 -4.09
C VAL A 123 0.90 -16.93 -3.79
N GLY A 124 0.02 -16.84 -4.76
CA GLY A 124 -1.38 -17.26 -4.72
C GLY A 124 -2.07 -16.86 -6.03
N SER A 125 -2.93 -17.73 -6.57
CA SER A 125 -3.72 -17.42 -7.77
C SER A 125 -5.08 -18.11 -7.78
N THR A 126 -6.12 -17.30 -8.01
CA THR A 126 -7.54 -17.71 -8.06
C THR A 126 -7.83 -18.67 -9.22
N LEU A 127 -6.86 -18.85 -10.11
CA LEU A 127 -6.92 -19.67 -11.31
C LEU A 127 -6.35 -21.09 -11.10
N GLN A 128 -5.85 -21.40 -9.90
CA GLN A 128 -5.16 -22.65 -9.58
C GLN A 128 -5.73 -23.29 -8.30
N THR A 129 -6.09 -24.58 -8.40
CA THR A 129 -6.67 -25.36 -7.30
C THR A 129 -5.61 -25.94 -6.36
N ASN A 130 -4.44 -26.28 -6.89
CA ASN A 130 -3.37 -26.96 -6.17
C ASN A 130 -2.36 -25.93 -5.65
N GLN A 131 -2.81 -25.11 -4.70
CA GLN A 131 -2.03 -23.96 -4.24
C GLN A 131 -0.77 -24.41 -3.49
N ASP A 132 0.38 -23.80 -3.77
CA ASP A 132 1.58 -23.94 -2.95
C ASP A 132 2.06 -22.55 -2.56
N GLY A 133 1.18 -21.88 -1.83
CA GLY A 133 1.31 -20.51 -1.34
C GLY A 133 2.56 -20.34 -0.48
N ARG A 134 3.18 -19.16 -0.62
CA ARG A 134 4.42 -18.78 0.05
C ARG A 134 4.58 -17.26 0.01
N LEU A 135 5.48 -16.74 0.82
CA LEU A 135 5.99 -15.37 0.67
C LEU A 135 7.49 -15.44 0.38
N LEU A 136 7.95 -14.61 -0.54
CA LEU A 136 9.34 -14.53 -0.98
C LEU A 136 9.89 -13.14 -0.71
N VAL A 137 11.11 -13.07 -0.18
CA VAL A 137 11.93 -11.88 -0.16
C VAL A 137 13.09 -12.11 -1.11
N LEU A 138 13.16 -11.28 -2.16
CA LEU A 138 14.24 -11.28 -3.14
C LEU A 138 15.08 -10.02 -2.93
N SER A 139 16.40 -10.15 -3.02
CA SER A 139 17.29 -8.99 -3.06
C SER A 139 17.00 -8.09 -4.26
N HIS A 140 17.56 -6.88 -4.25
CA HIS A 140 17.55 -5.94 -5.38
C HIS A 140 18.07 -6.54 -6.72
N THR A 141 18.90 -7.61 -6.65
CA THR A 141 19.40 -8.38 -7.83
C THR A 141 18.53 -9.58 -8.23
N GLY A 142 17.39 -9.80 -7.56
CA GLY A 142 16.47 -10.91 -7.84
C GLY A 142 16.90 -12.27 -7.26
N SER A 143 17.82 -12.27 -6.29
CA SER A 143 18.26 -13.49 -5.60
C SER A 143 17.40 -13.75 -4.37
N LEU A 144 17.00 -14.99 -4.10
CA LEU A 144 16.20 -15.30 -2.90
C LEU A 144 17.02 -15.07 -1.62
N GLN A 145 16.56 -14.19 -0.75
CA GLN A 145 17.08 -14.01 0.61
C GLN A 145 16.33 -14.91 1.61
N CYS A 146 14.99 -14.91 1.57
CA CYS A 146 14.18 -15.83 2.39
C CYS A 146 12.85 -16.22 1.73
N GLU A 147 12.33 -17.37 2.18
CA GLU A 147 11.03 -17.92 1.78
C GLU A 147 10.25 -18.30 3.04
N PHE A 148 9.04 -17.76 3.20
CA PHE A 148 8.08 -18.22 4.20
C PHE A 148 7.10 -19.20 3.57
N LEU A 149 7.00 -20.39 4.16
CA LEU A 149 6.04 -21.43 3.80
C LEU A 149 4.97 -21.56 4.88
N PRO A 150 3.69 -21.29 4.57
CA PRO A 150 2.56 -21.75 5.38
C PRO A 150 2.63 -23.24 5.73
N ASN A 151 1.93 -23.62 6.79
CA ASN A 151 1.69 -25.03 7.07
C ASN A 151 0.80 -25.64 5.96
N MET A 152 1.04 -26.90 5.61
CA MET A 152 0.16 -27.60 4.66
C MET A 152 -1.24 -27.77 5.25
N THR A 153 -2.26 -27.60 4.42
CA THR A 153 -3.65 -27.86 4.77
C THR A 153 -4.04 -29.31 4.46
N THR A 154 -5.30 -29.68 4.70
CA THR A 154 -5.80 -31.06 4.56
C THR A 154 -5.72 -31.62 3.14
N THR A 155 -5.44 -30.77 2.14
CA THR A 155 -5.31 -31.12 0.72
C THR A 155 -3.89 -31.48 0.30
N ALA A 156 -2.93 -31.56 1.24
CA ALA A 156 -1.49 -31.72 1.01
C ALA A 156 -0.82 -30.55 0.23
N PHE A 157 -1.49 -29.41 0.21
CA PHE A 157 -1.11 -28.18 -0.47
C PHE A 157 -1.07 -27.02 0.54
N ARG A 158 -0.61 -25.83 0.13
CA ARG A 158 -0.59 -24.61 0.96
C ARG A 158 -1.51 -23.57 0.35
N ASP A 159 -2.47 -23.11 1.12
CA ASP A 159 -3.38 -22.07 0.66
C ASP A 159 -2.60 -20.80 0.27
N GLY A 160 -3.05 -20.15 -0.79
CA GLY A 160 -2.37 -19.02 -1.39
C GLY A 160 -2.33 -17.80 -0.47
N ILE A 161 -1.26 -17.02 -0.62
CA ILE A 161 -1.14 -15.70 -0.01
C ILE A 161 -1.43 -14.68 -1.11
N TYR A 162 -2.63 -14.11 -1.06
CA TYR A 162 -3.17 -13.22 -2.11
C TYR A 162 -3.02 -11.74 -1.77
N ALA A 163 -3.16 -11.42 -0.48
CA ALA A 163 -2.94 -10.09 0.06
C ALA A 163 -1.55 -9.61 -0.36
N SER A 164 -1.46 -8.37 -0.83
CA SER A 164 -0.15 -7.77 -1.12
C SER A 164 0.57 -7.52 0.21
N PRO A 165 1.88 -7.80 0.31
CA PRO A 165 2.63 -7.52 1.53
C PRO A 165 2.60 -6.02 1.85
N ALA A 166 2.41 -5.67 3.12
CA ALA A 166 2.60 -4.30 3.62
C ALA A 166 3.92 -4.24 4.41
N LEU A 167 4.72 -3.20 4.18
CA LEU A 167 6.04 -3.03 4.80
C LEU A 167 6.01 -1.83 5.75
N ALA A 168 6.42 -2.04 7.01
CA ALA A 168 6.52 -0.97 8.01
C ALA A 168 7.40 -1.42 9.20
N GLU A 169 7.91 -0.46 9.96
CA GLU A 169 8.51 -0.66 11.29
C GLU A 169 7.40 -1.11 12.27
N LEU A 170 7.36 -2.41 12.61
CA LEU A 170 6.35 -3.02 13.48
C LEU A 170 6.95 -3.73 14.70
N ASP A 171 8.26 -3.96 14.72
CA ASP A 171 9.02 -4.49 15.85
C ASP A 171 10.18 -3.56 16.21
N SER A 172 9.87 -2.48 16.94
CA SER A 172 10.85 -1.47 17.38
C SER A 172 11.98 -2.00 18.28
N THR A 173 12.02 -3.31 18.56
CA THR A 173 13.14 -3.98 19.23
C THR A 173 14.20 -4.51 18.26
N ASN A 174 13.92 -4.52 16.95
CA ASN A 174 14.80 -5.01 15.90
C ASN A 174 14.76 -4.07 14.68
N PRO A 175 15.84 -3.33 14.36
CA PRO A 175 15.84 -2.38 13.24
C PRO A 175 15.57 -3.06 11.88
N GLY A 176 14.61 -2.53 11.14
CA GLY A 176 14.26 -3.01 9.80
C GLY A 176 12.84 -2.59 9.41
N LEU A 177 12.31 -3.24 8.36
CA LEU A 177 10.88 -3.21 8.07
C LEU A 177 10.31 -4.61 8.14
N GLU A 178 9.25 -4.76 8.92
CA GLU A 178 8.45 -5.97 8.98
C GLU A 178 7.48 -6.07 7.80
N ILE A 179 7.11 -7.31 7.54
CA ILE A 179 6.22 -7.74 6.47
C ILE A 179 4.90 -8.17 7.09
N ALA A 180 3.83 -7.39 6.89
CA ALA A 180 2.49 -7.72 7.34
C ALA A 180 1.65 -8.29 6.17
N VAL A 181 1.09 -9.49 6.33
CA VAL A 181 0.38 -10.19 5.24
C VAL A 181 -0.70 -11.16 5.73
N GLY A 182 -1.77 -11.31 4.95
CA GLY A 182 -2.85 -12.29 5.18
C GLY A 182 -2.86 -13.40 4.12
N GLY A 183 -3.17 -14.63 4.54
CA GLY A 183 -3.36 -15.79 3.66
C GLY A 183 -4.81 -16.28 3.61
N TRP A 184 -5.11 -17.14 2.62
CA TRP A 184 -6.36 -17.90 2.60
C TRP A 184 -6.45 -18.99 3.65
N ASP A 185 -5.32 -19.38 4.27
CA ASP A 185 -5.26 -20.26 5.44
C ASP A 185 -5.80 -19.63 6.74
N GLY A 186 -6.65 -18.61 6.61
CA GLY A 186 -7.27 -17.85 7.69
C GLY A 186 -6.29 -17.09 8.58
N ARG A 187 -5.02 -16.92 8.20
CA ARG A 187 -3.95 -16.41 9.10
C ARG A 187 -3.36 -15.10 8.62
N PHE A 188 -3.44 -14.10 9.49
CA PHE A 188 -2.68 -12.86 9.38
C PHE A 188 -1.37 -12.95 10.14
N ARG A 189 -0.30 -12.38 9.59
CA ARG A 189 1.07 -12.55 10.06
C ARG A 189 1.84 -11.25 9.99
N VAL A 190 2.74 -11.06 10.94
CA VAL A 190 3.84 -10.11 10.86
C VAL A 190 5.15 -10.89 10.93
N LEU A 191 6.01 -10.70 9.93
CA LEU A 191 7.30 -11.37 9.79
C LEU A 191 8.43 -10.34 9.69
N ARG A 192 9.63 -10.67 10.14
CA ARG A 192 10.83 -9.86 9.87
C ARG A 192 11.33 -10.03 8.43
N SER A 193 12.26 -9.19 8.01
CA SER A 193 12.98 -9.27 6.73
C SER A 193 13.51 -10.68 6.39
N ASN A 194 13.95 -11.44 7.40
CA ASN A 194 14.42 -12.82 7.25
C ASN A 194 13.31 -13.90 7.26
N CYS A 195 12.05 -13.53 7.03
CA CYS A 195 10.87 -14.40 7.05
C CYS A 195 10.56 -15.06 8.41
N THR A 196 11.18 -14.65 9.52
CA THR A 196 10.79 -15.15 10.86
C THR A 196 9.49 -14.49 11.32
N VAL A 197 8.49 -15.31 11.68
CA VAL A 197 7.21 -14.82 12.21
C VAL A 197 7.42 -14.21 13.61
N ILE A 198 7.02 -12.95 13.78
CA ILE A 198 6.99 -12.28 15.08
C ILE A 198 5.71 -12.70 15.81
N TRP A 199 4.57 -12.57 15.12
CA TRP A 199 3.29 -13.06 15.59
C TRP A 199 2.37 -13.42 14.42
N GLU A 200 1.41 -14.31 14.71
CA GLU A 200 0.31 -14.64 13.81
C GLU A 200 -1.03 -14.69 14.55
N ARG A 201 -2.12 -14.47 13.82
CA ARG A 201 -3.50 -14.56 14.32
C ARG A 201 -4.38 -15.28 13.31
N HIS A 202 -5.13 -16.27 13.78
CA HIS A 202 -6.18 -16.91 12.98
C HIS A 202 -7.42 -16.01 12.97
N LEU A 203 -7.70 -15.37 11.83
CA LEU A 203 -8.79 -14.42 11.64
C LEU A 203 -10.15 -15.09 11.34
N ARG A 204 -10.16 -16.44 11.27
CA ARG A 204 -11.27 -17.40 11.01
C ARG A 204 -11.40 -17.85 9.57
N ASP A 205 -11.36 -16.91 8.65
CA ASP A 205 -11.66 -17.14 7.24
C ASP A 205 -10.65 -16.39 6.35
N SER A 206 -10.73 -16.66 5.05
CA SER A 206 -9.86 -16.21 3.97
C SER A 206 -9.54 -14.71 4.05
N ILE A 207 -8.25 -14.37 3.94
CA ILE A 207 -7.82 -12.97 3.95
C ILE A 207 -7.37 -12.57 2.54
N TRP A 208 -8.20 -11.77 1.89
CA TRP A 208 -7.93 -11.17 0.57
C TRP A 208 -7.33 -9.76 0.70
N SER A 209 -7.68 -9.04 1.77
CA SER A 209 -7.20 -7.68 2.06
C SER A 209 -5.69 -7.64 2.27
N SER A 210 -4.99 -6.81 1.48
CA SER A 210 -3.70 -6.25 1.92
C SER A 210 -3.94 -5.40 3.18
N ALA A 211 -2.99 -5.37 4.11
CA ALA A 211 -3.11 -4.53 5.30
C ALA A 211 -2.84 -3.05 4.97
N ALA A 212 -3.42 -2.16 5.77
CA ALA A 212 -3.08 -0.75 5.83
C ALA A 212 -2.51 -0.42 7.22
N ILE A 213 -1.41 0.33 7.26
CA ILE A 213 -0.62 0.55 8.48
C ILE A 213 -0.53 2.05 8.77
N GLY A 214 -0.74 2.44 10.02
CA GLY A 214 -0.69 3.83 10.48
C GLY A 214 -1.03 3.98 11.95
N ASP A 215 -0.59 5.07 12.59
CA ASP A 215 -0.93 5.39 13.99
C ASP A 215 -2.37 5.96 14.05
N LEU A 216 -3.37 5.13 14.38
CA LEU A 216 -4.78 5.52 14.37
C LEU A 216 -5.23 6.14 15.70
N ASP A 217 -4.65 5.73 16.82
CA ASP A 217 -4.99 6.24 18.16
C ASP A 217 -4.12 7.44 18.62
N ARG A 218 -3.04 7.73 17.87
CA ARG A 218 -2.03 8.78 18.09
C ARG A 218 -1.13 8.56 19.31
N ASN A 219 -0.83 7.30 19.62
CA ASN A 219 0.09 6.93 20.70
C ASN A 219 1.58 6.97 20.29
N GLY A 220 1.89 7.11 18.99
CA GLY A 220 3.25 7.13 18.45
C GLY A 220 3.77 5.77 17.97
N GLN A 221 2.96 4.71 18.06
CA GLN A 221 3.22 3.38 17.48
C GLN A 221 2.23 3.14 16.33
N LEU A 222 2.60 2.28 15.38
CA LEU A 222 1.72 1.95 14.27
C LEU A 222 0.65 0.92 14.68
N ASP A 223 -0.53 1.06 14.09
CA ASP A 223 -1.59 0.06 14.08
C ASP A 223 -1.70 -0.58 12.69
N ILE A 224 -2.30 -1.77 12.63
CA ILE A 224 -2.47 -2.59 11.43
C ILE A 224 -3.96 -2.88 11.21
N VAL A 225 -4.52 -2.28 10.16
CA VAL A 225 -5.91 -2.47 9.73
C VAL A 225 -5.99 -3.52 8.62
N VAL A 226 -6.86 -4.51 8.77
CA VAL A 226 -7.07 -5.59 7.78
C VAL A 226 -8.53 -6.06 7.76
N GLY A 227 -9.05 -6.34 6.58
CA GLY A 227 -10.33 -7.03 6.39
C GLY A 227 -10.15 -8.53 6.19
N SER A 228 -11.03 -9.36 6.76
CA SER A 228 -11.14 -10.78 6.41
C SER A 228 -12.57 -11.12 5.97
N ASP A 229 -12.72 -12.25 5.29
CA ASP A 229 -14.01 -12.92 5.14
C ASP A 229 -14.53 -13.39 6.52
N SER A 230 -15.77 -13.89 6.55
CA SER A 230 -16.41 -14.45 7.74
C SER A 230 -17.65 -15.25 7.36
N HIS A 231 -17.77 -16.45 7.90
CA HIS A 231 -19.00 -17.26 7.92
C HIS A 231 -19.81 -17.04 9.20
N LEU A 232 -21.10 -17.38 9.17
CA LEU A 232 -22.00 -17.44 10.31
C LEU A 232 -21.55 -18.53 11.31
N GLU A 233 -21.01 -18.11 12.45
CA GLU A 233 -20.55 -19.00 13.53
C GLU A 233 -21.27 -18.64 14.84
N GLY A 234 -21.81 -19.66 15.52
CA GLY A 234 -22.57 -19.49 16.76
C GLY A 234 -21.71 -19.10 17.97
N PRO A 235 -22.28 -19.17 19.19
CA PRO A 235 -21.51 -18.96 20.43
C PRO A 235 -20.30 -19.91 20.52
N PRO A 236 -19.14 -19.43 21.01
CA PRO A 236 -18.91 -18.12 21.62
C PRO A 236 -18.59 -16.99 20.62
N PHE A 237 -18.41 -17.28 19.34
CA PHE A 237 -17.84 -16.35 18.36
C PHE A 237 -18.86 -15.35 17.80
N ASN A 238 -20.09 -15.80 17.56
CA ASN A 238 -21.23 -14.96 17.15
C ASN A 238 -20.90 -14.07 15.93
N THR A 239 -20.39 -14.67 14.86
CA THR A 239 -20.07 -14.00 13.60
C THR A 239 -21.27 -13.95 12.66
N LEU A 240 -21.16 -13.16 11.59
CA LEU A 240 -22.12 -13.08 10.49
C LEU A 240 -21.46 -13.63 9.22
N ASP A 241 -22.28 -14.09 8.27
CA ASP A 241 -21.83 -14.22 6.87
C ASP A 241 -21.52 -12.83 6.32
N GLY A 242 -20.31 -12.64 5.82
CA GLY A 242 -19.80 -11.34 5.35
C GLY A 242 -18.31 -11.19 5.61
N GLY A 243 -17.93 -10.26 6.48
CA GLY A 243 -16.52 -9.98 6.75
C GLY A 243 -16.27 -9.20 8.04
N ILE A 244 -15.01 -9.21 8.48
CA ILE A 244 -14.59 -8.58 9.74
C ILE A 244 -13.43 -7.62 9.50
N LEU A 245 -13.66 -6.34 9.78
CA LEU A 245 -12.60 -5.35 9.84
C LEU A 245 -11.97 -5.40 11.21
N ARG A 246 -10.65 -5.55 11.22
CA ARG A 246 -9.81 -5.60 12.42
C ARG A 246 -8.81 -4.46 12.40
N ASN A 247 -8.41 -4.05 13.59
CA ASN A 247 -7.32 -3.11 13.80
C ASN A 247 -6.48 -3.63 14.97
N PHE A 248 -5.25 -4.03 14.70
CA PHE A 248 -4.31 -4.56 15.69
C PHE A 248 -3.26 -3.51 16.03
N LYS A 249 -2.72 -3.53 17.25
CA LYS A 249 -1.42 -2.90 17.50
C LYS A 249 -0.32 -3.61 16.71
N ALA A 250 0.76 -2.90 16.36
CA ALA A 250 1.93 -3.49 15.68
C ALA A 250 2.47 -4.76 16.36
N ASP A 251 2.49 -4.81 17.69
CA ASP A 251 2.96 -5.95 18.49
C ASP A 251 2.01 -7.17 18.52
N GLY A 252 0.81 -7.04 17.93
CA GLY A 252 -0.23 -8.09 17.90
C GLY A 252 -0.83 -8.42 19.27
N SER A 253 -0.53 -7.66 20.33
CA SER A 253 -0.97 -7.93 21.71
C SER A 253 -2.49 -7.84 21.89
N SER A 254 -3.13 -6.95 21.14
CA SER A 254 -4.54 -6.61 21.28
C SER A 254 -5.09 -5.93 20.02
N GLU A 255 -6.41 -6.04 19.82
CA GLU A 255 -7.15 -5.20 18.88
C GLU A 255 -7.41 -3.82 19.50
N GLN A 256 -7.41 -2.78 18.67
CA GLN A 256 -7.65 -1.40 19.07
C GLN A 256 -9.11 -1.15 19.49
N ALA A 257 -9.30 -0.12 20.32
CA ALA A 257 -10.57 0.12 21.00
C ALA A 257 -11.77 0.24 20.03
N GLY A 258 -12.69 -0.73 20.10
CA GLY A 258 -13.90 -0.74 19.27
C GLY A 258 -13.80 -1.53 17.97
N PHE A 259 -12.70 -2.26 17.79
CA PHE A 259 -12.59 -3.42 16.91
C PHE A 259 -12.82 -4.70 17.74
N PRO A 260 -13.21 -5.82 17.12
CA PRO A 260 -13.46 -5.98 15.69
C PRO A 260 -14.86 -5.47 15.28
N VAL A 261 -14.99 -5.10 13.99
CA VAL A 261 -16.26 -4.65 13.40
C VAL A 261 -16.68 -5.66 12.33
N GLN A 262 -17.80 -6.34 12.55
CA GLN A 262 -18.40 -7.25 11.56
C GLN A 262 -19.29 -6.49 10.57
N PHE A 263 -19.33 -6.99 9.35
CA PHE A 263 -20.19 -6.56 8.25
C PHE A 263 -20.94 -7.78 7.71
N ASN A 264 -22.15 -7.58 7.21
CA ASN A 264 -22.92 -8.61 6.48
C ASN A 264 -22.61 -8.63 4.97
N GLU A 265 -21.42 -8.13 4.62
CA GLU A 265 -20.85 -8.04 3.27
C GLU A 265 -19.37 -8.39 3.38
N VAL A 266 -18.81 -9.04 2.35
CA VAL A 266 -17.43 -9.52 2.40
C VAL A 266 -16.43 -8.36 2.23
N LEU A 267 -15.26 -8.48 2.88
CA LEU A 267 -14.20 -7.47 2.90
C LEU A 267 -13.00 -7.87 2.04
N TYR A 268 -13.23 -8.01 0.73
CA TYR A 268 -12.15 -8.31 -0.22
C TYR A 268 -11.19 -7.14 -0.49
N SER A 269 -11.61 -5.90 -0.27
CA SER A 269 -10.77 -4.73 -0.58
C SER A 269 -9.81 -4.39 0.56
N SER A 270 -8.62 -3.89 0.20
CA SER A 270 -7.68 -3.34 1.16
C SER A 270 -8.19 -2.00 1.72
N PRO A 271 -8.13 -1.79 3.06
CA PRO A 271 -8.44 -0.49 3.64
C PRO A 271 -7.48 0.61 3.12
N ALA A 272 -7.97 1.85 3.15
CA ALA A 272 -7.18 3.06 2.98
C ALA A 272 -7.29 3.92 4.24
N LEU A 273 -6.18 4.55 4.63
CA LEU A 273 -6.08 5.39 5.82
C LEU A 273 -5.84 6.85 5.42
N GLY A 274 -6.50 7.78 6.08
CA GLY A 274 -6.26 9.22 5.89
C GLY A 274 -7.21 10.09 6.71
N ASP A 275 -6.78 11.29 7.11
CA ASP A 275 -7.68 12.27 7.74
C ASP A 275 -8.59 12.89 6.68
N ILE A 276 -9.80 12.34 6.53
CA ILE A 276 -10.77 12.76 5.52
C ILE A 276 -11.62 13.93 6.06
N ASN A 277 -11.72 14.05 7.38
CA ASN A 277 -12.63 15.00 8.04
C ASN A 277 -11.94 16.25 8.61
N GLY A 278 -10.60 16.27 8.63
CA GLY A 278 -9.76 17.38 9.08
C GLY A 278 -9.70 17.53 10.61
N ASP A 279 -9.89 16.46 11.38
CA ASP A 279 -9.77 16.48 12.85
C ASP A 279 -8.44 15.94 13.38
N GLY A 280 -7.52 15.56 12.49
CA GLY A 280 -6.17 15.16 12.80
C GLY A 280 -6.05 13.71 13.29
N PHE A 281 -7.05 12.87 13.04
CA PHE A 281 -7.01 11.42 13.23
C PHE A 281 -7.14 10.73 11.86
N LEU A 282 -6.56 9.53 11.71
CA LEU A 282 -6.75 8.75 10.48
C LEU A 282 -8.15 8.11 10.48
N ASP A 283 -8.96 8.47 9.48
CA ASP A 283 -10.18 7.73 9.14
C ASP A 283 -9.82 6.46 8.36
N ILE A 284 -10.65 5.42 8.47
CA ILE A 284 -10.54 4.20 7.66
C ILE A 284 -11.63 4.22 6.58
N VAL A 285 -11.24 4.00 5.33
CA VAL A 285 -12.15 3.68 4.23
C VAL A 285 -11.89 2.25 3.77
N ILE A 286 -12.92 1.43 3.67
CA ILE A 286 -12.84 0.09 3.09
C ILE A 286 -14.07 -0.13 2.19
N GLY A 287 -13.86 -0.76 1.04
CA GLY A 287 -14.93 -1.23 0.17
C GLY A 287 -15.44 -2.59 0.63
N THR A 288 -16.74 -2.68 0.85
CA THR A 288 -17.47 -3.94 1.08
C THR A 288 -18.06 -4.43 -0.25
N GLY A 289 -18.32 -5.73 -0.39
CA GLY A 289 -19.06 -6.21 -1.56
C GLY A 289 -19.19 -7.72 -1.71
N ARG A 290 -20.17 -8.12 -2.53
CA ARG A 290 -20.66 -9.49 -2.77
C ARG A 290 -21.24 -10.17 -1.53
N CYS A 291 -22.52 -10.50 -1.60
CA CYS A 291 -23.14 -11.56 -0.79
C CYS A 291 -23.30 -12.75 -1.74
N TRP A 292 -22.52 -13.82 -1.56
CA TRP A 292 -22.48 -14.91 -2.56
C TRP A 292 -23.76 -15.75 -2.60
N ASP A 293 -24.44 -15.96 -1.46
CA ASP A 293 -25.54 -16.95 -1.35
C ASP A 293 -26.88 -16.43 -0.79
N VAL A 294 -27.06 -15.10 -0.60
CA VAL A 294 -28.28 -14.57 0.04
C VAL A 294 -29.03 -13.56 -0.84
N PRO A 295 -30.13 -13.97 -1.51
CA PRO A 295 -31.01 -13.05 -2.26
C PRO A 295 -31.59 -11.90 -1.42
N ALA A 296 -31.72 -12.11 -0.10
CA ALA A 296 -32.24 -11.11 0.85
C ALA A 296 -31.24 -9.99 1.20
N CYS A 297 -29.95 -10.16 0.91
CA CYS A 297 -28.93 -9.13 1.17
C CYS A 297 -28.77 -8.13 0.01
N ALA A 298 -29.48 -8.32 -1.10
CA ALA A 298 -29.63 -7.32 -2.16
C ALA A 298 -30.53 -6.16 -1.68
N VAL A 299 -30.01 -5.30 -0.81
CA VAL A 299 -30.74 -4.12 -0.36
C VAL A 299 -30.91 -3.17 -1.56
N PRO A 300 -32.11 -2.62 -1.82
CA PRO A 300 -32.33 -1.72 -2.95
C PRO A 300 -31.37 -0.51 -2.92
N PRO A 301 -30.95 0.03 -4.08
CA PRO A 301 -30.03 1.16 -4.13
C PRO A 301 -30.56 2.36 -3.33
N GLY A 302 -29.90 2.69 -2.22
CA GLY A 302 -30.29 3.80 -1.34
C GLY A 302 -30.06 3.62 0.15
N ASN A 303 -29.84 2.38 0.62
CA ASN A 303 -29.57 2.09 2.04
C ASN A 303 -28.11 1.65 2.26
N THR A 304 -27.46 2.18 3.30
CA THR A 304 -26.13 1.73 3.73
C THR A 304 -26.21 0.48 4.60
N HIS A 305 -25.40 -0.53 4.28
CA HIS A 305 -25.14 -1.65 5.18
C HIS A 305 -24.39 -1.16 6.43
N ALA A 306 -24.77 -1.65 7.61
CA ALA A 306 -24.30 -1.12 8.90
C ALA A 306 -23.44 -2.16 9.64
N GLY A 307 -22.17 -1.84 9.85
CA GLY A 307 -21.26 -2.68 10.63
C GLY A 307 -21.63 -2.75 12.12
N ARG A 308 -21.45 -3.91 12.73
CA ARG A 308 -21.73 -4.20 14.15
C ARG A 308 -20.44 -4.54 14.90
N ARG A 309 -20.26 -3.96 16.10
CA ARG A 309 -19.16 -4.33 17.00
C ARG A 309 -19.41 -5.68 17.67
N VAL A 310 -18.34 -6.47 17.83
CA VAL A 310 -18.32 -7.68 18.65
C VAL A 310 -17.77 -7.32 20.03
N PRO A 311 -18.35 -7.83 21.14
CA PRO A 311 -17.66 -7.80 22.42
C PRO A 311 -16.44 -8.73 22.34
N SER A 312 -15.23 -8.17 22.48
CA SER A 312 -14.02 -8.97 22.69
C SER A 312 -14.11 -9.70 24.04
N GLY A 313 -13.77 -10.99 24.06
CA GLY A 313 -13.77 -11.78 25.29
C GLY A 313 -12.77 -11.23 26.32
N ALA A 314 -13.27 -10.96 27.54
CA ALA A 314 -12.55 -10.47 28.72
C ALA A 314 -11.85 -9.09 28.58
N GLY A 315 -12.48 -8.04 29.16
CA GLY A 315 -11.87 -6.70 29.21
C GLY A 315 -12.72 -5.60 29.87
N SER A 316 -12.94 -5.69 31.18
CA SER A 316 -13.40 -4.61 32.09
C SER A 316 -14.75 -3.89 31.84
N PRO A 317 -15.69 -3.88 32.82
CA PRO A 317 -16.94 -3.11 32.72
C PRO A 317 -16.72 -1.61 33.01
N GLY A 318 -17.35 -0.71 32.25
CA GLY A 318 -17.44 0.70 32.69
C GLY A 318 -17.58 1.84 31.67
N GLN A 319 -17.78 1.61 30.36
CA GLN A 319 -18.01 2.71 29.41
C GLN A 319 -19.36 2.65 28.69
N PRO A 320 -20.08 3.79 28.57
CA PRO A 320 -21.37 3.85 27.87
C PRO A 320 -21.19 3.75 26.34
N PRO A 321 -22.19 3.24 25.61
CA PRO A 321 -22.08 2.99 24.17
C PRO A 321 -21.94 4.28 23.35
N LEU A 322 -20.92 4.32 22.49
CA LEU A 322 -20.74 5.36 21.47
C LEU A 322 -21.80 5.21 20.37
N ARG A 323 -22.52 6.31 20.08
CA ARG A 323 -23.52 6.35 19.00
C ARG A 323 -22.87 6.44 17.63
N LEU A 324 -23.18 5.48 16.76
CA LEU A 324 -22.99 5.60 15.31
C LEU A 324 -23.84 6.77 14.78
N ALA A 325 -23.22 7.67 14.02
CA ALA A 325 -23.91 8.79 13.38
C ALA A 325 -23.17 9.25 12.12
N GLY A 326 -23.68 8.81 10.97
CA GLY A 326 -23.33 9.28 9.63
C GLY A 326 -24.59 9.73 8.89
N ARG A 327 -24.47 10.77 8.04
CA ARG A 327 -25.55 11.25 7.14
C ARG A 327 -25.15 11.13 5.66
N HIS A 328 -24.09 10.39 5.34
CA HIS A 328 -23.53 10.26 4.00
C HIS A 328 -23.42 8.78 3.63
N PRO A 329 -23.88 8.37 2.43
CA PRO A 329 -24.20 6.97 2.14
C PRO A 329 -23.00 6.09 1.75
N TRP A 330 -21.77 6.47 2.09
CA TRP A 330 -20.54 5.79 1.65
C TRP A 330 -19.42 5.72 2.71
N ALA A 331 -19.67 6.14 3.95
CA ALA A 331 -18.66 6.13 5.02
C ALA A 331 -19.24 5.61 6.35
N LEU A 332 -18.74 4.46 6.83
CA LEU A 332 -19.05 3.97 8.18
C LEU A 332 -18.14 4.67 9.20
N ARG A 333 -18.75 5.36 10.16
CA ARG A 333 -18.02 6.17 11.14
C ARG A 333 -17.78 5.42 12.44
N VAL A 334 -16.53 5.01 12.70
CA VAL A 334 -16.10 4.51 14.01
C VAL A 334 -15.41 5.65 14.78
N ARG A 335 -15.98 6.07 15.93
CA ARG A 335 -15.41 7.15 16.74
C ARG A 335 -14.81 6.60 18.03
N LEU A 336 -13.54 6.93 18.30
CA LEU A 336 -12.86 6.64 19.56
C LEU A 336 -13.22 7.69 20.64
N PRO A 337 -13.29 7.31 21.93
CA PRO A 337 -13.62 8.25 23.01
C PRO A 337 -12.43 9.15 23.38
N GLY A 338 -12.61 10.47 23.26
CA GLY A 338 -11.62 11.45 23.73
C GLY A 338 -11.90 12.92 23.37
N SER A 339 -12.49 13.19 22.20
CA SER A 339 -12.60 14.56 21.68
C SER A 339 -13.76 15.40 22.26
N ARG A 340 -13.47 16.16 23.34
CA ARG A 340 -14.29 17.32 23.77
C ARG A 340 -14.03 18.52 22.83
N ARG A 341 -14.93 18.76 21.86
CA ARG A 341 -14.90 20.00 21.05
C ARG A 341 -15.33 21.22 21.88
N SER A 342 -14.48 22.24 21.96
CA SER A 342 -14.91 23.58 22.32
C SER A 342 -15.67 24.21 21.15
N ARG A 343 -16.85 24.78 21.40
CA ARG A 343 -17.65 25.45 20.36
C ARG A 343 -17.18 26.89 20.16
N ARG A 344 -16.34 27.15 19.15
CA ARG A 344 -16.21 28.50 18.58
C ARG A 344 -17.05 28.61 17.30
N ARG A 345 -18.01 29.53 17.32
CA ARG A 345 -18.97 29.77 16.24
C ARG A 345 -18.35 30.77 15.26
N TRP A 346 -17.88 30.31 14.10
CA TRP A 346 -17.57 31.21 12.98
C TRP A 346 -18.84 31.48 12.17
N ARG A 347 -19.14 32.77 11.91
CA ARG A 347 -20.11 33.18 10.89
C ARG A 347 -19.29 33.64 9.67
N SER A 348 -19.43 32.98 8.54
CA SER A 348 -18.99 33.54 7.26
C SER A 348 -19.94 34.67 6.84
N ARG A 349 -19.38 35.80 6.42
CA ARG A 349 -20.06 36.84 5.64
C ARG A 349 -19.45 36.80 4.25
N SER A 350 -20.19 36.27 3.28
CA SER A 350 -19.82 36.31 1.86
C SER A 350 -21.10 36.40 1.03
N ASP A 351 -21.79 37.53 1.18
CA ASP A 351 -22.90 37.88 0.29
C ASP A 351 -23.05 39.40 0.24
N ARG A 352 -22.45 40.00 -0.80
CA ARG A 352 -22.88 41.25 -1.46
C ARG A 352 -22.08 41.42 -2.73
N ARG A 353 -22.81 41.52 -3.84
CA ARG A 353 -22.30 41.79 -5.19
C ARG A 353 -21.90 43.25 -5.33
N ASP A 354 -21.20 43.53 -6.43
CA ASP A 354 -20.84 44.85 -6.90
C ASP A 354 -22.00 45.83 -6.92
N ASP A 355 -21.70 47.10 -6.63
CA ASP A 355 -22.33 48.22 -7.32
C ASP A 355 -21.33 49.35 -7.56
N ARG A 356 -21.54 50.11 -8.63
CA ARG A 356 -20.52 50.96 -9.26
C ARG A 356 -20.48 52.39 -8.74
N GLN A 357 -19.30 53.01 -8.89
CA GLN A 357 -19.03 54.45 -9.09
C GLN A 357 -19.62 55.48 -8.10
N ILE A 358 -18.76 56.32 -7.54
CA ILE A 358 -18.61 57.73 -7.98
C ILE A 358 -17.33 58.34 -7.38
N GLU A 359 -16.73 59.22 -8.15
CA GLU A 359 -15.49 59.98 -7.89
C GLU A 359 -15.76 61.18 -6.95
N GLN A 360 -14.85 61.50 -6.00
CA GLN A 360 -14.25 62.84 -5.84
C GLN A 360 -13.34 63.05 -4.61
N GLN A 361 -12.34 63.93 -4.81
CA GLN A 361 -11.64 64.81 -3.86
C GLN A 361 -10.62 64.25 -2.82
N ARG A 362 -9.34 64.48 -3.15
CA ARG A 362 -8.22 64.86 -2.26
C ARG A 362 -8.46 66.28 -1.66
N PRO A 363 -7.77 66.77 -0.58
CA PRO A 363 -6.32 66.60 -0.39
C PRO A 363 -5.70 66.60 1.03
N GLY A 364 -4.44 66.16 1.09
CA GLY A 364 -3.37 66.92 1.77
C GLY A 364 -2.89 66.49 3.16
N ARG A 365 -1.73 65.83 3.23
CA ARG A 365 -0.45 66.40 3.73
C ARG A 365 0.69 65.36 3.71
N SER A 366 1.93 65.86 3.63
CA SER A 366 3.22 65.14 3.63
C SER A 366 4.25 66.10 4.28
N PRO A 367 5.59 65.86 4.29
CA PRO A 367 6.41 64.65 4.53
C PRO A 367 7.60 64.89 5.52
N ALA A 368 8.32 63.82 5.91
CA ALA A 368 9.76 63.81 6.28
C ALA A 368 10.29 62.34 6.17
N ARG A 369 11.43 61.97 5.54
CA ARG A 369 12.87 62.33 5.66
C ARG A 369 13.48 61.94 7.03
N GLN A 370 14.65 61.32 7.20
CA GLN A 370 15.80 60.83 6.36
C GLN A 370 16.10 59.33 6.66
N ARG A 371 16.83 58.48 5.91
CA ARG A 371 18.09 58.49 5.11
C ARG A 371 19.43 58.31 5.87
N HIS A 372 20.05 57.14 5.62
CA HIS A 372 21.50 56.81 5.53
C HIS A 372 22.43 56.75 6.75
N LEU A 373 23.14 55.61 6.89
CA LEU A 373 24.61 55.38 6.81
C LEU A 373 24.99 54.14 7.66
N HIS A 374 26.17 53.49 7.59
CA HIS A 374 27.00 52.86 6.54
C HIS A 374 28.25 52.29 7.26
N ALA A 375 28.81 51.16 6.80
CA ALA A 375 30.14 50.62 7.19
C ALA A 375 30.33 50.15 8.67
N GLY A 376 31.25 49.23 9.01
CA GLY A 376 32.08 48.36 8.18
C GLY A 376 33.22 47.67 8.96
N LEU A 377 33.85 46.67 8.30
CA LEU A 377 35.18 46.07 8.55
C LEU A 377 35.28 44.99 9.66
N ALA A 378 36.21 44.02 9.66
CA ALA A 378 37.08 43.32 8.69
C ALA A 378 38.07 42.43 9.51
N GLY A 379 38.74 41.45 8.87
CA GLY A 379 39.82 40.63 9.46
C GLY A 379 39.48 39.13 9.45
N ASP A 380 39.92 38.34 8.47
CA ASP A 380 41.26 37.73 8.27
C ASP A 380 41.57 36.54 9.20
N SER A 381 42.38 35.53 8.84
CA SER A 381 42.53 34.71 7.62
C SER A 381 43.59 33.60 7.91
N HIS A 382 44.00 32.81 6.91
CA HIS A 382 45.00 31.72 6.90
C HIS A 382 44.51 30.34 7.41
N ARG A 383 44.39 29.26 6.62
CA ARG A 383 45.18 28.57 5.54
C ARG A 383 46.21 27.52 6.03
N PRO A 384 46.42 26.43 5.26
CA PRO A 384 46.87 25.13 5.79
C PRO A 384 48.35 24.79 5.51
N ARG A 385 48.83 23.67 6.06
CA ARG A 385 50.14 23.06 5.74
C ARG A 385 50.03 21.68 5.09
N ARG A 386 50.81 21.48 4.01
CA ARG A 386 51.27 20.18 3.45
C ARG A 386 52.80 20.17 3.47
N LEU A 387 53.42 18.99 3.54
CA LEU A 387 54.70 18.55 2.92
C LEU A 387 54.97 17.09 3.40
N ARG A 388 55.02 16.07 2.53
CA ARG A 388 56.23 15.39 1.95
C ARG A 388 57.25 14.90 3.00
N GLY A 389 57.78 13.65 3.04
CA GLY A 389 57.64 12.40 2.23
C GLY A 389 57.93 11.16 3.14
N HIS A 390 58.55 10.03 2.74
CA HIS A 390 59.04 9.50 1.45
C HIS A 390 59.48 8.00 1.57
N ARG A 391 59.42 7.23 0.46
CA ARG A 391 60.07 5.89 0.16
C ARG A 391 59.45 4.57 0.71
N GLN A 392 59.41 3.60 -0.22
CA GLN A 392 59.16 2.14 -0.12
C GLN A 392 60.50 1.37 -0.25
N PRO A 393 60.54 0.01 -0.36
CA PRO A 393 59.74 -1.07 0.26
C PRO A 393 60.65 -2.14 0.94
N TRP A 394 60.07 -3.19 1.56
CA TRP A 394 60.79 -4.46 1.75
C TRP A 394 59.87 -5.68 1.78
N ASN A 395 60.39 -6.83 1.33
CA ASN A 395 59.71 -8.11 1.16
C ASN A 395 60.74 -9.26 1.32
N PRO A 396 60.46 -10.25 2.18
CA PRO A 396 60.65 -11.65 1.79
C PRO A 396 59.48 -12.55 2.27
N GLY A 397 59.24 -13.77 1.78
CA GLY A 397 59.97 -14.55 0.77
C GLY A 397 60.09 -16.04 1.14
N ILE A 398 59.22 -16.88 0.55
CA ILE A 398 59.36 -18.36 0.32
C ILE A 398 59.41 -19.26 1.58
N THR A 399 58.43 -20.16 1.83
CA THR A 399 58.36 -21.59 1.42
C THR A 399 57.17 -22.24 2.18
N GLY A 400 56.49 -23.34 1.80
CA GLY A 400 56.47 -24.17 0.58
C GLY A 400 55.82 -25.55 0.83
N ARG A 401 55.01 -26.07 -0.12
CA ARG A 401 54.34 -27.42 -0.15
C ARG A 401 53.19 -27.62 0.88
N GLY A 402 52.08 -28.35 0.59
CA GLY A 402 51.54 -28.93 -0.65
C GLY A 402 50.64 -30.16 -0.39
N ARG A 403 49.64 -30.44 -1.26
CA ARG A 403 48.82 -31.70 -1.38
C ARG A 403 48.07 -32.18 -0.11
N SER A 404 46.92 -32.87 -0.13
CA SER A 404 45.93 -33.27 -1.17
C SER A 404 44.75 -34.00 -0.49
N HIS A 405 43.56 -34.02 -1.10
CA HIS A 405 42.46 -34.98 -0.86
C HIS A 405 42.05 -35.35 0.59
N ARG A 406 40.84 -34.93 0.98
CA ARG A 406 39.65 -35.81 0.84
C ARG A 406 38.39 -34.97 0.70
#